data_AF-A0A7W1SR78-F1
#
_entry.id   AF-A0A7W1SR78-F1
#
_cell.length_a   1.000
_cell.length_b   1.000
_cell.length_c   1.000
_cell.angle_alpha   90.00
_cell.angle_beta   90.00
_cell.angle_gamma   90.00
#
_symmetry.space_group_name_H-M   'P 1'
#
loop_
_entity.id
_entity.type
_entity.pdbx_description
1 polymer ?
#
loop_
_entity_poly.entity_id
_entity_poly.type
_entity_poly.pdbx_seq_one_letter_code
_entity_poly.pdbx_strand_id
1 'polypeptide(L)'
;WHPCHKKFKWIKGKGLMEGNRFYFEEYIGGELIKNKCFYTKIFKAEYIEFAPVNWITRLAMPKLAFIFLPKGAGFIFTAQIFLRIGPLGKKLNRNKFDAVRKHMKEEGENLKYILIIGKVR
;
A
#
# COMPACT_ATOMS: atom_id res chain seq x y z
N TRP A 1 -3.82 -6.53 -8.00
CA TRP A 1 -4.27 -7.75 -7.27
C TRP A 1 -5.64 -7.57 -6.63
N HIS A 2 -6.30 -6.42 -6.84
CA HIS A 2 -7.64 -6.17 -6.35
C HIS A 2 -8.46 -5.53 -7.50
N PRO A 3 -9.73 -5.91 -7.72
CA PRO A 3 -10.53 -5.39 -8.82
C PRO A 3 -10.81 -3.88 -8.75
N CYS A 4 -10.60 -3.27 -7.57
CA CYS A 4 -10.74 -1.84 -7.37
C CYS A 4 -9.57 -1.01 -7.94
N HIS A 5 -8.45 -1.66 -8.29
CA HIS A 5 -7.30 -1.00 -8.92
C HIS A 5 -7.66 -0.62 -10.34
N LYS A 6 -7.52 0.67 -10.67
CA LYS A 6 -7.89 1.20 -11.99
C LYS A 6 -6.69 1.54 -12.85
N LYS A 7 -5.64 2.09 -12.24
CA LYS A 7 -4.49 2.56 -13.01
C LYS A 7 -3.21 2.43 -12.20
N PHE A 8 -2.15 2.06 -12.88
CA PHE A 8 -0.79 2.17 -12.39
C PHE A 8 0.08 2.70 -13.53
N LYS A 9 0.98 3.64 -13.24
CA LYS A 9 2.01 4.08 -14.20
C LYS A 9 3.27 4.55 -13.48
N TRP A 10 4.41 4.29 -14.10
CA TRP A 10 5.67 4.91 -13.69
C TRP A 10 5.67 6.40 -14.06
N ILE A 11 6.12 7.26 -13.14
CA ILE A 11 6.33 8.70 -13.37
C ILE A 11 7.81 8.96 -13.64
N LYS A 12 8.71 8.32 -12.87
CA LYS A 12 10.16 8.46 -13.00
C LYS A 12 10.84 7.14 -12.66
N GLY A 13 11.72 6.67 -13.55
CA GLY A 13 12.36 5.36 -13.43
C GLY A 13 11.36 4.20 -13.64
N LYS A 14 11.79 2.98 -13.31
CA LYS A 14 10.97 1.77 -13.39
C LYS A 14 11.51 0.65 -12.49
N GLY A 15 10.60 -0.19 -11.99
CA GLY A 15 10.94 -1.33 -11.13
C GLY A 15 11.18 -0.95 -9.67
N LEU A 16 11.56 -1.94 -8.87
CA LEU A 16 11.84 -1.82 -7.44
C LEU A 16 13.23 -1.21 -7.22
N MET A 17 13.32 0.11 -7.33
CA MET A 17 14.53 0.88 -7.05
C MET A 17 14.19 2.14 -6.26
N GLU A 18 15.00 2.46 -5.26
CA GLU A 18 14.83 3.65 -4.43
C GLU A 18 14.82 4.92 -5.29
N GLY A 19 13.97 5.88 -4.92
CA GLY A 19 13.78 7.13 -5.67
C GLY A 19 12.88 7.03 -6.90
N ASN A 20 12.58 5.83 -7.42
CA ASN A 20 11.60 5.66 -8.50
C ASN A 20 10.22 6.14 -8.03
N ARG A 21 9.49 6.78 -8.95
CA ARG A 21 8.18 7.40 -8.69
C ARG A 21 7.11 6.73 -9.52
N PHE A 22 5.96 6.51 -8.92
CA PHE A 22 4.80 5.89 -9.56
C PHE A 22 3.50 6.57 -9.15
N TYR A 23 2.49 6.40 -9.99
CA TYR A 23 1.14 6.88 -9.79
C TYR A 23 0.17 5.70 -9.82
N PHE A 24 -0.80 5.71 -8.92
CA PHE A 24 -1.88 4.74 -8.94
C PHE A 24 -3.24 5.36 -8.63
N GLU A 25 -4.27 4.68 -9.13
CA GLU A 25 -5.69 4.99 -8.91
C GLU A 25 -6.40 3.74 -8.41
N GLU A 26 -7.14 3.87 -7.32
CA GLU A 26 -7.89 2.77 -6.72
C GLU A 26 -9.18 3.26 -6.04
N TYR A 27 -10.19 2.40 -5.97
CA TYR A 27 -11.39 2.68 -5.18
C TYR A 27 -11.27 2.10 -3.78
N ILE A 28 -11.41 2.95 -2.76
CA ILE A 28 -11.47 2.54 -1.34
C ILE A 28 -12.74 3.12 -0.72
N GLY A 29 -13.60 2.26 -0.18
CA GLY A 29 -14.85 2.70 0.45
C GLY A 29 -15.79 3.47 -0.49
N GLY A 30 -15.74 3.19 -1.80
CA GLY A 30 -16.51 3.89 -2.82
C GLY A 30 -15.88 5.19 -3.34
N GLU A 31 -14.80 5.67 -2.73
CA GLU A 31 -14.09 6.87 -3.17
C GLU A 31 -12.91 6.51 -4.09
N LEU A 32 -12.73 7.27 -5.18
CA LEU A 32 -11.57 7.14 -6.06
C LEU A 32 -10.37 7.87 -5.45
N ILE A 33 -9.38 7.11 -5.01
CA ILE A 33 -8.12 7.60 -4.48
C ILE A 33 -7.08 7.66 -5.59
N LYS A 34 -6.37 8.79 -5.67
CA LYS A 34 -5.31 9.04 -6.65
C LYS A 34 -4.03 9.44 -5.91
N ASN A 35 -2.99 8.64 -6.05
CA ASN A 35 -1.75 8.86 -5.31
C ASN A 35 -0.53 8.85 -6.22
N LYS A 36 0.41 9.75 -5.92
CA LYS A 36 1.77 9.74 -6.45
C LYS A 36 2.70 9.38 -5.32
N CYS A 37 3.44 8.28 -5.47
CA CYS A 37 4.36 7.77 -4.47
C CYS A 37 5.75 7.58 -5.05
N PHE A 38 6.73 7.40 -4.18
CA PHE A 38 8.08 7.02 -4.54
C PHE A 38 8.67 6.04 -3.54
N TYR A 39 9.53 5.13 -3.99
CA TYR A 39 10.21 4.20 -3.10
C TYR A 39 11.26 4.95 -2.27
N THR A 40 11.18 4.79 -0.95
CA THR A 40 12.10 5.42 0.00
C THR A 40 13.16 4.44 0.49
N LYS A 41 12.83 3.15 0.57
CA LYS A 41 13.75 2.11 1.04
C LYS A 41 13.40 0.76 0.42
N ILE A 42 14.40 0.00 -0.02
CA ILE A 42 14.19 -1.36 -0.56
C ILE A 42 15.27 -2.30 -0.03
N PHE A 43 14.85 -3.34 0.67
CA PHE A 43 15.68 -4.52 0.95
C PHE A 43 15.09 -5.71 0.20
N LYS A 44 15.88 -6.24 -0.74
CA LYS A 44 15.44 -7.29 -1.65
C LYS A 44 14.88 -8.49 -0.86
N ALA A 45 13.69 -8.94 -1.26
CA ALA A 45 12.96 -10.06 -0.65
C ALA A 45 12.54 -9.90 0.84
N GLU A 46 12.75 -8.72 1.43
CA GLU A 46 12.49 -8.50 2.86
C GLU A 46 11.60 -7.26 3.11
N TYR A 47 11.83 -6.17 2.38
CA TYR A 47 11.25 -4.89 2.73
C TYR A 47 11.10 -3.96 1.52
N ILE A 48 9.94 -3.33 1.41
CA ILE A 48 9.68 -2.26 0.45
C ILE A 48 8.98 -1.14 1.19
N GLU A 49 9.55 0.06 1.16
CA GLU A 49 8.97 1.27 1.73
C GLU A 49 8.74 2.30 0.64
N PHE A 50 7.61 2.98 0.72
CA PHE A 50 7.28 4.08 -0.17
C PHE A 50 6.49 5.16 0.55
N ALA A 51 6.58 6.38 0.04
CA ALA A 51 5.92 7.53 0.62
C ALA A 51 5.23 8.38 -0.44
N PRO A 52 4.22 9.18 -0.07
CA PRO A 52 3.64 10.18 -0.95
C PRO A 52 4.69 11.18 -1.45
N VAL A 53 4.62 11.54 -2.73
CA VAL A 53 5.47 12.59 -3.32
C VAL A 53 5.11 13.97 -2.75
N ASN A 54 3.82 14.21 -2.46
CA ASN A 54 3.39 15.46 -1.84
C ASN A 54 3.84 15.48 -0.37
N TRP A 55 4.65 16.47 -0.01
CA TRP A 55 5.21 16.62 1.32
C TRP A 55 4.14 16.86 2.41
N ILE A 56 3.02 17.52 2.08
CA ILE A 56 1.91 17.75 3.02
C ILE A 56 1.24 16.41 3.34
N THR A 57 0.93 15.62 2.31
CA THR A 57 0.39 14.27 2.49
C THR A 57 1.37 13.40 3.26
N ARG A 58 2.68 13.53 3.00
CA ARG A 58 3.73 12.82 3.74
C ARG A 58 3.84 13.26 5.20
N LEU A 59 3.49 14.49 5.55
CA LEU A 59 3.45 14.89 6.95
C LEU A 59 2.41 14.09 7.74
N ALA A 60 1.24 13.87 7.13
CA ALA A 60 0.15 13.08 7.71
C ALA A 60 0.34 11.55 7.55
N MET A 61 0.89 11.11 6.42
CA MET A 61 1.17 9.71 6.10
C MET A 61 2.64 9.56 5.69
N PRO A 62 3.57 9.48 6.66
CA PRO A 62 5.01 9.51 6.39
C PRO A 62 5.48 8.39 5.47
N LYS A 63 4.87 7.20 5.57
CA LYS A 63 5.26 6.05 4.78
C LYS A 63 4.21 4.94 4.75
N LEU A 64 4.35 4.08 3.77
CA LEU A 64 3.75 2.77 3.68
C LEU A 64 4.88 1.74 3.55
N ALA A 65 4.67 0.55 4.09
CA ALA A 65 5.67 -0.51 4.06
C ALA A 65 5.05 -1.87 3.75
N PHE A 66 5.76 -2.64 2.96
CA PHE A 66 5.54 -4.06 2.73
C PHE A 66 6.73 -4.81 3.35
N ILE A 67 6.42 -5.72 4.25
CA ILE A 67 7.40 -6.48 5.03
C ILE A 67 7.18 -7.96 4.75
N PHE A 68 8.26 -8.66 4.43
CA PHE A 68 8.28 -10.08 4.13
C PHE A 68 9.18 -10.77 5.16
N LEU A 69 8.56 -11.57 6.03
CA LEU A 69 9.29 -12.31 7.07
C LEU A 69 9.27 -13.81 6.74
N PRO A 70 10.43 -14.47 6.58
CA PRO A 70 10.48 -15.91 6.36
C PRO A 70 9.75 -16.70 7.46
N LYS A 71 8.98 -17.71 7.07
CA LYS A 71 8.31 -18.62 8.00
C LYS A 71 8.16 -20.02 7.38
N GLY A 72 9.03 -20.93 7.80
CA GLY A 72 9.10 -22.28 7.23
C GLY A 72 9.37 -22.23 5.72
N ALA A 73 8.56 -22.94 4.94
CA ALA A 73 8.65 -22.94 3.47
C ALA A 73 8.02 -21.72 2.79
N GLY A 74 7.49 -20.75 3.56
CA GLY A 74 6.85 -19.56 3.02
C GLY A 74 7.28 -18.28 3.75
N PHE A 75 6.42 -17.27 3.70
CA PHE A 75 6.65 -16.00 4.39
C PHE A 75 5.35 -15.42 4.94
N ILE A 76 5.49 -14.57 5.96
CA ILE A 76 4.44 -13.67 6.41
C ILE A 76 4.60 -12.36 5.64
N PHE A 77 3.56 -11.98 4.90
CA PHE A 77 3.44 -10.67 4.29
C PHE A 77 2.69 -9.73 5.23
N THR A 78 3.29 -8.58 5.53
CA THR A 78 2.64 -7.51 6.31
C THR A 78 2.66 -6.22 5.51
N ALA A 79 1.48 -5.65 5.25
CA ALA A 79 1.32 -4.30 4.72
C ALA A 79 0.98 -3.34 5.86
N GLN A 80 1.71 -2.22 5.94
CA GLN A 80 1.54 -1.21 6.99
C GLN A 80 1.38 0.18 6.38
N ILE A 81 0.44 0.95 6.92
CA ILE A 81 0.28 2.38 6.63
C ILE A 81 0.56 3.14 7.92
N PHE A 82 1.52 4.05 7.88
CA PHE A 82 1.87 4.88 9.02
C PHE A 82 1.13 6.20 8.91
N LEU A 83 0.29 6.49 9.91
CA LEU A 83 -0.52 7.71 9.96
C LEU A 83 -0.17 8.52 11.21
N ARG A 84 0.05 9.82 11.03
CA ARG A 84 0.18 10.81 12.09
C ARG A 84 -1.15 11.54 12.21
N ILE A 85 -2.03 11.01 13.05
CA ILE A 85 -3.34 11.59 13.30
C ILE A 85 -3.65 11.63 14.79
N GLY A 86 -4.12 12.77 15.28
CA GLY A 86 -4.58 12.93 16.66
C GLY A 86 -5.89 12.19 16.94
N PRO A 87 -6.29 12.06 18.21
CA PRO A 87 -7.49 11.30 18.62
C PRO A 87 -8.79 11.83 17.98
N LEU A 88 -8.92 13.15 17.82
CA LEU A 88 -10.08 13.77 17.17
C LEU A 88 -10.17 13.40 15.68
N GLY A 89 -9.06 13.49 14.96
CA GLY A 89 -9.00 13.08 13.55
C GLY A 89 -9.28 11.58 13.37
N LYS A 90 -8.86 10.74 14.32
CA LYS A 90 -9.18 9.31 14.35
C LYS A 90 -10.68 9.06 14.46
N LYS A 91 -11.37 9.78 15.34
CA LYS A 91 -12.82 9.64 15.55
C LYS A 91 -13.62 10.10 14.33
N LEU A 92 -13.27 11.26 13.76
CA LEU A 92 -13.96 11.84 12.60
C LEU A 92 -13.83 10.98 11.34
N ASN A 93 -12.72 10.27 11.17
CA ASN A 93 -12.43 9.47 9.98
C ASN A 93 -12.61 7.96 10.20
N ARG A 94 -13.32 7.53 11.25
CA ARG A 94 -13.46 6.10 11.61
C ARG A 94 -13.91 5.23 10.44
N ASN A 95 -14.97 5.63 9.75
CA ASN A 95 -15.51 4.87 8.62
C ASN A 95 -14.49 4.74 7.47
N LYS A 96 -13.72 5.80 7.21
CA LYS A 96 -12.65 5.77 6.20
C LYS A 96 -11.53 4.81 6.60
N PHE A 97 -11.13 4.80 7.88
CA PHE A 97 -10.13 3.85 8.37
C PHE A 97 -10.63 2.40 8.34
N ASP A 98 -11.90 2.17 8.63
CA ASP A 98 -12.49 0.82 8.55
C ASP A 98 -12.54 0.34 7.09
N ALA A 99 -12.88 1.23 6.15
CA ALA A 99 -12.81 0.94 4.72
C ALA A 99 -11.39 0.60 4.24
N VAL A 100 -10.38 1.37 4.67
CA VAL A 100 -8.96 1.09 4.36
C VAL A 100 -8.53 -0.26 4.95
N ARG A 101 -8.89 -0.56 6.21
CA ARG A 101 -8.56 -1.84 6.86
C ARG A 101 -9.18 -3.02 6.13
N LYS A 102 -10.46 -2.91 5.77
CA LYS A 102 -11.17 -3.93 4.99
C LYS A 102 -10.47 -4.15 3.64
N HIS A 103 -10.20 -3.07 2.93
CA HIS A 103 -9.53 -3.13 1.63
C HIS A 103 -8.16 -3.82 1.72
N MET A 104 -7.29 -3.38 2.64
CA MET A 104 -5.96 -4.01 2.82
C MET A 104 -6.03 -5.50 3.17
N LYS A 105 -7.06 -5.91 3.94
CA LYS A 105 -7.27 -7.33 4.25
C LYS A 105 -7.63 -8.12 2.99
N GLU A 106 -8.59 -7.63 2.21
CA GLU A 106 -9.01 -8.26 0.95
C GLU A 106 -7.85 -8.33 -0.05
N GLU A 107 -7.03 -7.28 -0.16
CA GLU A 107 -5.82 -7.29 -0.97
C GLU A 107 -4.82 -8.37 -0.54
N GLY A 108 -4.56 -8.49 0.76
CA GLY A 108 -3.66 -9.49 1.31
C GLY A 108 -4.14 -10.92 1.06
N GLU A 109 -5.43 -11.17 1.23
CA GLU A 109 -6.05 -12.47 0.91
C GLU A 109 -5.93 -12.78 -0.58
N ASN A 110 -6.24 -11.81 -1.45
CA ASN A 110 -6.10 -11.97 -2.90
C ASN A 110 -4.66 -12.22 -3.32
N LEU A 111 -3.70 -11.49 -2.76
CA LEU A 111 -2.26 -11.72 -3.01
C LEU A 111 -1.85 -13.15 -2.63
N LYS A 112 -2.30 -13.64 -1.48
CA LYS A 112 -2.06 -15.03 -1.07
C LYS A 112 -2.63 -16.02 -2.08
N TYR A 113 -3.87 -15.82 -2.53
CA TYR A 113 -4.49 -16.68 -3.55
C TYR A 113 -3.77 -16.64 -4.89
N ILE A 114 -3.37 -15.45 -5.36
CA ILE A 114 -2.63 -15.29 -6.62
C ILE A 114 -1.29 -16.01 -6.56
N LEU A 115 -0.56 -15.91 -5.45
CA LEU A 115 0.76 -16.52 -5.31
C LEU A 115 0.71 -18.05 -5.16
N ILE A 116 -0.38 -18.61 -4.64
CA ILE A 116 -0.53 -20.06 -4.45
C ILE A 116 -1.21 -20.73 -5.65
N ILE A 117 -2.22 -20.07 -6.24
CA ILE A 117 -3.15 -20.68 -7.22
C ILE A 117 -3.06 -20.01 -8.60
N GLY A 118 -2.47 -18.80 -8.70
CA GLY A 118 -2.34 -18.08 -9.97
C GLY A 118 -3.59 -17.34 -10.45
N LYS A 119 -4.63 -17.17 -9.62
CA LYS A 119 -5.88 -16.45 -9.97
C LYS A 119 -6.28 -15.40 -8.93
N VAL A 120 -6.96 -14.34 -9.38
CA VAL A 120 -7.59 -13.30 -8.53
C VAL A 120 -9.03 -13.74 -8.22
N ARG A 121 -9.49 -13.50 -6.98
CA ARG A 121 -10.87 -13.74 -6.55
C ARG A 121 -11.81 -12.59 -6.91
#